data_AF-A0A6C0JFE8-F1
#
_entry.id   AF-A0A6C0JFE8-F1
#
_cell.length_a   1.000
_cell.length_b   1.000
_cell.length_c   1.000
_cell.angle_alpha   90.00
_cell.angle_beta   90.00
_cell.angle_gamma   90.00
#
_symmetry.space_group_name_H-M   'P 1'
#
loop_
_entity.id
_entity.type
_entity.pdbx_description
1 polymer ?
#
loop_
_entity_poly.entity_id
_entity_poly.type
_entity_poly.pdbx_seq_one_letter_code
_entity_poly.pdbx_strand_id
1 'polypeptide(L)'
;MHVVLKPSPSVAHKLRVTLPNQRSIDFGQKGVEHYIDHGNPRLMRAHLIRKGAIIPKELRIETDPYEIQREMLRVKESTEEDWEDFFKAEYWERWLLWSYPNLNKAKLFMTMRHGMLFMPTQEAMWFCDKNNPY
;
A
#
# COMPACT_ATOMS: atom_id res chain seq x y z
N MET A 1 3.23 -1.72 14.69
CA MET A 1 3.67 -0.31 14.58
C MET A 1 2.47 0.58 14.31
N HIS A 2 2.30 1.70 15.02
CA HIS A 2 1.20 2.65 14.79
C HIS A 2 1.59 3.69 13.75
N VAL A 3 0.75 3.91 12.75
CA VAL A 3 1.01 4.89 11.68
C VAL A 3 -0.25 5.67 11.34
N VAL A 4 -0.10 6.90 10.87
CA VAL A 4 -1.21 7.71 10.35
C VAL A 4 -1.08 7.77 8.83
N LEU A 5 -2.12 7.37 8.10
CA LEU A 5 -2.18 7.49 6.63
C LEU A 5 -3.19 8.56 6.23
N LYS A 6 -2.77 9.52 5.41
CA LYS A 6 -3.63 10.60 4.91
C LYS A 6 -3.28 10.99 3.47
N PRO A 7 -4.12 11.79 2.77
CA PRO A 7 -3.73 12.40 1.51
C PRO A 7 -2.43 13.20 1.66
N SER A 8 -1.53 13.08 0.69
CA SER A 8 -0.27 13.83 0.71
C SER A 8 -0.53 15.31 0.43
N PRO A 9 0.11 16.23 1.17
CA PRO A 9 0.12 17.65 0.81
C PRO A 9 1.03 17.95 -0.39
N SER A 10 1.86 16.99 -0.81
CA SER A 10 2.71 17.12 -1.99
C SER A 10 1.87 17.10 -3.27
N VAL A 11 2.21 17.97 -4.22
CA VAL A 11 1.60 17.98 -5.56
C VAL A 11 1.99 16.76 -6.39
N ALA A 12 3.10 16.10 -6.05
CA ALA A 12 3.62 14.94 -6.79
C ALA A 12 3.05 13.60 -6.30
N HIS A 13 2.58 13.52 -5.06
CA HIS A 13 2.23 12.26 -4.40
C HIS A 13 0.75 12.19 -4.00
N LYS A 14 0.21 10.97 -3.94
CA LYS A 14 -1.18 10.68 -3.55
C LYS A 14 -1.34 10.60 -2.04
N LEU A 15 -0.45 9.88 -1.37
CA LEU A 15 -0.59 9.51 0.03
C LEU A 15 0.65 9.87 0.84
N ARG A 16 0.45 10.12 2.13
CA ARG A 16 1.48 10.30 3.13
C ARG A 16 1.22 9.36 4.29
N VAL A 17 2.26 8.66 4.71
CA VAL A 17 2.30 7.97 6.00
C VAL A 17 3.16 8.76 6.99
N THR A 18 2.72 8.85 8.23
CA THR A 18 3.50 9.39 9.34
C THR A 18 3.80 8.27 10.32
N LEU A 19 5.09 8.05 10.57
CA LEU A 19 5.64 7.02 11.45
C LEU A 19 5.61 7.48 12.93
N PRO A 20 5.79 6.56 13.91
CA PRO A 20 5.82 6.93 15.34
C PRO A 20 6.85 7.99 15.71
N ASN A 21 7.98 8.00 15.00
CA ASN A 21 9.06 8.98 15.19
C ASN A 21 8.79 10.33 14.48
N GLN A 22 7.54 10.59 14.08
CA GLN A 22 7.08 11.79 13.36
C GLN A 22 7.65 11.95 11.95
N ARG A 23 8.50 11.02 11.48
CA ARG A 23 8.95 11.02 10.08
C ARG A 23 7.75 10.77 9.16
N SER A 24 7.64 11.59 8.14
CA SER A 24 6.62 11.45 7.10
C SER A 24 7.23 10.95 5.81
N ILE A 25 6.53 10.07 5.11
CA ILE A 25 6.92 9.51 3.82
C ILE A 25 5.75 9.72 2.86
N ASP A 26 6.01 10.44 1.78
CA ASP A 26 5.06 10.65 0.67
C ASP A 26 5.32 9.60 -0.42
N PHE A 27 4.26 9.04 -0.99
CA PHE A 27 4.37 7.97 -2.00
C PHE A 27 3.13 7.92 -2.92
N GLY A 28 3.25 7.13 -4.00
CA GLY A 28 2.23 7.00 -5.04
C GLY A 28 2.19 8.23 -5.95
N GLN A 29 2.77 8.13 -7.14
CA GLN A 29 2.84 9.25 -8.07
C GLN A 29 1.44 9.69 -8.54
N LYS A 30 1.15 11.00 -8.47
CA LYS A 30 -0.06 11.59 -9.06
C LYS A 30 0.01 11.55 -10.59
N GLY A 31 -1.13 11.30 -11.23
CA GLY A 31 -1.21 11.10 -12.69
C GLY A 31 -0.84 9.70 -13.17
N VAL A 32 -0.36 8.83 -12.28
CA VAL A 32 -0.11 7.41 -12.57
C VAL A 32 -1.23 6.56 -11.96
N GLU A 33 -1.81 5.67 -12.75
CA GLU A 33 -2.75 4.67 -12.24
C GLU A 33 -2.02 3.56 -11.49
N HIS A 34 -2.52 3.25 -10.30
CA HIS A 34 -2.05 2.17 -9.44
C HIS A 34 -3.13 1.08 -9.37
N TYR A 35 -2.81 -0.06 -8.76
CA TYR A 35 -3.76 -1.17 -8.67
C TYR A 35 -5.06 -0.81 -7.95
N ILE A 36 -4.99 0.08 -6.95
CA ILE A 36 -6.16 0.64 -6.28
C ILE A 36 -7.09 1.45 -7.21
N ASP A 37 -6.59 1.93 -8.36
CA ASP A 37 -7.36 2.71 -9.33
C ASP A 37 -7.98 1.81 -10.40
N HIS A 38 -7.19 0.92 -11.01
CA HIS A 38 -7.62 0.13 -12.17
C HIS A 38 -8.10 -1.29 -11.86
N GLY A 39 -7.76 -1.85 -10.70
CA GLY A 39 -8.21 -3.17 -10.24
C GLY A 39 -7.78 -4.40 -11.07
N ASN A 40 -7.06 -4.22 -12.18
CA ASN A 40 -6.53 -5.28 -13.04
C ASN A 40 -5.26 -5.98 -12.49
N PRO A 41 -5.31 -7.28 -12.11
CA PRO A 41 -4.16 -8.02 -11.56
C PRO A 41 -3.02 -8.23 -12.56
N ARG A 42 -3.32 -8.29 -13.86
CA ARG A 42 -2.28 -8.45 -14.90
C ARG A 42 -1.42 -7.19 -15.02
N LEU A 43 -2.04 -6.01 -14.94
CA LEU A 43 -1.31 -4.73 -14.90
C LEU A 43 -0.50 -4.58 -13.61
N MET A 44 -1.06 -4.99 -12.47
CA MET A 44 -0.34 -5.05 -11.19
C MET A 44 0.91 -5.94 -11.30
N ARG A 45 0.78 -7.16 -11.82
CA ARG A 45 1.92 -8.06 -12.02
C ARG A 45 2.96 -7.44 -12.95
N ALA A 46 2.54 -6.90 -14.09
CA ALA A 46 3.45 -6.28 -15.05
C ALA A 46 4.19 -5.06 -14.45
N HIS A 47 3.52 -4.27 -13.62
CA HIS A 47 4.15 -3.18 -12.89
C HIS A 47 5.21 -3.70 -11.91
N LEU A 48 4.84 -4.64 -11.03
CA LEU A 48 5.76 -5.17 -10.02
C LEU A 48 6.98 -5.88 -10.65
N ILE A 49 6.80 -6.58 -11.78
CA ILE A 49 7.94 -7.14 -12.54
C ILE A 49 8.92 -6.05 -12.98
N ARG A 50 8.43 -4.90 -13.49
CA ARG A 50 9.29 -3.77 -13.86
C ARG A 50 9.98 -3.13 -12.66
N LYS A 51 9.42 -3.31 -11.47
CA LYS A 51 10.02 -2.92 -10.19
C LYS A 51 10.91 -4.01 -9.58
N GLY A 52 11.31 -5.03 -10.34
CA GLY A 52 12.26 -6.05 -9.89
C GLY A 52 11.66 -7.23 -9.13
N ALA A 53 10.33 -7.43 -9.14
CA ALA A 53 9.69 -8.52 -8.41
C ALA A 53 10.34 -9.90 -8.67
N ILE A 54 10.77 -10.57 -7.60
CA ILE A 54 11.29 -11.94 -7.67
C ILE A 54 10.11 -12.92 -7.65
N ILE A 55 9.67 -13.34 -8.83
CA ILE A 55 8.50 -14.22 -9.01
C ILE A 55 8.85 -15.55 -9.68
N PRO A 56 8.14 -16.66 -9.33
CA PRO A 56 8.31 -17.95 -9.98
C PRO A 56 7.83 -17.91 -11.44
N LYS A 57 8.33 -18.84 -12.26
CA LYS A 57 8.05 -18.86 -13.71
C LYS A 57 6.58 -19.12 -14.00
N GLU A 58 5.94 -19.95 -13.20
CA GLU A 58 4.53 -20.32 -13.28
C GLU A 58 3.66 -19.07 -13.10
N LEU A 59 3.97 -18.25 -12.11
CA LEU A 59 3.27 -16.98 -11.88
C LEU A 59 3.48 -15.96 -13.00
N ARG A 60 4.57 -16.04 -13.78
CA ARG A 60 4.77 -15.16 -14.96
C ARG A 60 3.79 -15.48 -16.08
N ILE A 61 3.49 -16.76 -16.27
CA ILE A 61 2.63 -17.24 -17.37
C ILE A 61 1.16 -17.42 -16.95
N GLU A 62 0.85 -17.33 -15.66
CA GLU A 62 -0.53 -17.42 -15.16
C GLU A 62 -1.46 -16.41 -15.87
N THR A 63 -2.67 -16.86 -16.15
CA THR A 63 -3.69 -16.09 -16.88
C THR A 63 -4.92 -15.79 -16.03
N ASP A 64 -5.22 -16.61 -15.03
CA ASP A 64 -6.34 -16.40 -14.12
C ASP A 64 -6.07 -15.18 -13.22
N PRO A 65 -6.89 -14.11 -13.32
CA PRO A 65 -6.72 -12.92 -12.49
C PRO A 65 -6.75 -13.19 -10.98
N TYR A 66 -7.53 -14.16 -10.52
CA TYR A 66 -7.65 -14.48 -9.09
C TYR A 66 -6.38 -15.16 -8.57
N GLU A 67 -5.83 -16.09 -9.35
CA GLU A 67 -4.57 -16.76 -9.05
C GLU A 67 -3.40 -15.76 -9.06
N ILE A 68 -3.34 -14.87 -10.07
CA ILE A 68 -2.34 -13.79 -10.13
C ILE A 68 -2.40 -12.94 -8.86
N GLN A 69 -3.60 -12.48 -8.50
CA GLN A 69 -3.79 -11.64 -7.32
C GLN A 69 -3.31 -12.36 -6.05
N ARG A 70 -3.71 -13.63 -5.86
CA ARG A 70 -3.38 -14.40 -4.67
C ARG A 70 -1.88 -14.65 -4.55
N GLU A 71 -1.23 -15.08 -5.64
CA GLU A 71 0.19 -15.41 -5.61
C GLU A 71 1.07 -14.16 -5.53
N MET A 72 0.69 -13.05 -6.19
CA MET A 72 1.45 -11.80 -6.10
C MET A 72 1.45 -11.19 -4.68
N LEU A 73 0.47 -11.50 -3.82
CA LEU A 73 0.51 -11.11 -2.41
C LEU A 73 1.63 -11.81 -1.62
N ARG A 74 2.12 -12.97 -2.11
CA ARG A 74 3.21 -13.74 -1.47
C ARG A 74 4.59 -13.24 -1.87
N VAL A 75 4.68 -12.47 -2.95
CA VAL A 75 5.92 -11.94 -3.50
C VAL A 75 6.37 -10.74 -2.67
N LYS A 76 7.38 -10.94 -1.82
CA LYS A 76 7.87 -9.94 -0.87
C LYS A 76 9.21 -9.31 -1.24
N GLU A 77 9.93 -9.87 -2.21
CA GLU A 77 11.29 -9.45 -2.56
C GLU A 77 11.35 -8.85 -3.98
N SER A 78 12.24 -7.88 -4.14
CA SER A 78 12.58 -7.24 -5.40
C SER A 78 14.09 -7.10 -5.53
N THR A 79 14.59 -7.10 -6.78
CA THR A 79 15.98 -6.79 -7.11
C THR A 79 16.27 -5.29 -7.19
N GLU A 80 15.25 -4.44 -7.34
CA GLU A 80 15.39 -2.99 -7.59
C GLU A 80 14.88 -2.13 -6.43
N GLU A 81 13.95 -2.65 -5.62
CA GLU A 81 13.27 -1.91 -4.56
C GLU A 81 13.34 -2.66 -3.22
N ASP A 82 13.36 -1.90 -2.13
CA ASP A 82 13.27 -2.46 -0.77
C ASP A 82 11.82 -2.44 -0.29
N TRP A 83 11.18 -3.61 -0.30
CA TRP A 83 9.80 -3.80 0.15
C TRP A 83 9.69 -4.30 1.59
N GLU A 84 10.80 -4.42 2.31
CA GLU A 84 10.83 -4.84 3.71
C GLU A 84 11.14 -3.66 4.66
N ASP A 85 11.83 -2.61 4.18
CA ASP A 85 12.13 -1.41 4.95
C ASP A 85 10.98 -0.39 4.96
N PHE A 86 10.23 -0.33 6.06
CA PHE A 86 9.14 0.64 6.26
C PHE A 86 9.59 2.11 6.34
N PHE A 87 10.89 2.40 6.37
CA PHE A 87 11.42 3.76 6.24
C PHE A 87 11.54 4.24 4.78
N LYS A 88 11.22 3.39 3.80
CA LYS A 88 11.29 3.64 2.36
C LYS A 88 9.91 3.87 1.75
N ALA A 89 9.83 4.65 0.68
CA ALA A 89 8.55 4.95 0.02
C ALA A 89 8.02 3.72 -0.74
N GLU A 90 8.94 2.93 -1.28
CA GLU A 90 8.76 1.70 -2.04
C GLU A 90 7.97 0.67 -1.23
N TYR A 91 8.28 0.51 0.06
CA TYR A 91 7.51 -0.31 1.00
C TYR A 91 6.03 0.09 1.03
N TRP A 92 5.75 1.38 1.21
CA TRP A 92 4.37 1.86 1.33
C TRP A 92 3.62 1.77 0.00
N GLU A 93 4.29 2.08 -1.12
CA GLU A 93 3.71 1.96 -2.45
C GLU A 93 3.37 0.49 -2.79
N ARG A 94 4.32 -0.43 -2.57
CA ARG A 94 4.12 -1.88 -2.79
C ARG A 94 2.93 -2.42 -2.02
N TRP A 95 2.82 -2.08 -0.75
CA TRP A 95 1.85 -2.72 0.15
C TRP A 95 0.49 -1.99 0.19
N LEU A 96 0.43 -0.66 0.06
CA LEU A 96 -0.83 0.08 0.05
C LEU A 96 -1.45 0.26 -1.34
N LEU A 97 -0.62 0.41 -2.38
CA LEU A 97 -1.10 0.74 -3.73
C LEU A 97 -1.11 -0.44 -4.70
N TRP A 98 -0.32 -1.49 -4.43
CA TRP A 98 -0.15 -2.64 -5.32
C TRP A 98 -0.56 -4.00 -4.73
N SER A 99 -1.11 -4.04 -3.51
CA SER A 99 -1.54 -5.32 -2.91
C SER A 99 -3.01 -5.66 -3.14
N TYR A 100 -3.92 -4.68 -3.05
CA TYR A 100 -5.35 -4.90 -3.27
C TYR A 100 -5.92 -3.78 -4.15
N PRO A 101 -7.00 -4.04 -4.89
CA PRO A 101 -7.68 -3.04 -5.71
C PRO A 101 -8.55 -2.08 -4.87
N ASN A 102 -8.25 -1.97 -3.57
CA ASN A 102 -8.99 -1.17 -2.61
C ASN A 102 -8.06 -0.84 -1.42
N LEU A 103 -7.91 0.45 -1.11
CA LEU A 103 -7.01 0.91 -0.06
C LEU A 103 -7.36 0.35 1.33
N ASN A 104 -8.65 0.17 1.65
CA ASN A 104 -9.07 -0.40 2.94
C ASN A 104 -8.70 -1.88 3.05
N LYS A 105 -8.82 -2.64 1.95
CA LYS A 105 -8.33 -4.04 1.92
C LYS A 105 -6.81 -4.10 2.05
N ALA A 106 -6.09 -3.17 1.42
CA ALA A 106 -4.63 -3.08 1.55
C ALA A 106 -4.21 -2.74 3.00
N LYS A 107 -4.88 -1.78 3.65
CA LYS A 107 -4.68 -1.47 5.08
C LYS A 107 -4.90 -2.70 5.95
N LEU A 108 -6.03 -3.40 5.78
CA LEU A 108 -6.34 -4.60 6.55
C LEU A 108 -5.28 -5.69 6.33
N PHE A 109 -4.84 -5.90 5.09
CA PHE A 109 -3.76 -6.82 4.77
C PHE A 109 -2.47 -6.45 5.50
N MET A 110 -2.06 -5.18 5.48
CA MET A 110 -0.87 -4.73 6.20
C MET A 110 -1.00 -4.85 7.72
N THR A 111 -2.20 -4.67 8.27
CA THR A 111 -2.47 -4.94 9.67
C THR A 111 -2.26 -6.41 10.01
N MET A 112 -2.84 -7.32 9.23
CA MET A 112 -2.75 -8.75 9.48
C MET A 112 -1.37 -9.34 9.18
N ARG A 113 -0.70 -8.88 8.12
CA ARG A 113 0.54 -9.48 7.60
C ARG A 113 1.81 -8.79 8.13
N HIS A 114 1.77 -7.48 8.33
CA HIS A 114 2.93 -6.67 8.73
C HIS A 114 2.80 -6.06 10.13
N GLY A 115 1.69 -6.30 10.84
CA GLY A 115 1.47 -5.73 12.18
C GLY A 115 1.33 -4.20 12.19
N MET A 116 0.85 -3.61 11.08
CA MET A 116 0.66 -2.17 10.93
C MET A 116 -0.70 -1.73 11.44
N LEU A 117 -0.74 -0.84 12.42
CA LEU A 117 -1.96 -0.28 12.97
C LEU A 117 -2.16 1.13 12.42
N PHE A 118 -3.17 1.29 11.56
CA PHE A 118 -3.51 2.59 10.97
C PHE A 118 -4.40 3.37 11.94
N MET A 119 -3.83 4.40 12.54
CA MET A 119 -4.54 5.28 13.46
C MET A 119 -5.48 6.22 12.70
N PRO A 120 -6.63 6.58 13.28
CA PRO A 120 -7.49 7.62 12.73
C PRO A 120 -6.74 8.96 12.68
N THR A 121 -7.11 9.83 11.74
CA THR A 121 -6.62 11.20 11.73
C THR A 121 -7.31 12.01 12.82
N GLN A 122 -6.75 13.17 13.20
CA GLN A 122 -7.38 14.05 14.19
C GLN A 122 -8.79 14.47 13.76
N GLU A 123 -8.98 14.75 12.47
CA GLU A 123 -10.29 15.12 11.91
C GLU A 123 -11.30 13.96 11.98
N ALA A 124 -10.84 12.72 11.84
CA ALA A 124 -11.71 11.55 11.98
C ALA A 124 -12.18 11.36 13.43
N MET A 125 -11.36 11.76 14.42
CA MET A 125 -11.72 11.70 15.84
C MET A 125 -12.75 12.75 16.25
N TRP A 126 -12.86 13.88 15.53
CA TRP A 126 -13.85 14.94 15.84
C TRP A 126 -15.30 14.45 15.82
N PHE A 127 -15.59 13.40 15.05
CA PHE A 127 -16.93 12.82 14.98
C PHE A 127 -17.19 11.75 16.06
N CYS A 128 -16.15 11.30 16.76
CA CYS A 128 -16.25 10.32 17.85
C CYS A 128 -16.62 10.99 19.19
N ASP A 129 -16.34 12.29 19.37
CA ASP A 129 -16.57 13.04 20.61
C ASP A 129 -18.03 13.52 20.81
N LYS A 130 -18.97 13.15 19.94
CA LYS A 130 -20.39 13.54 20.08
C LYS A 130 -21.14 12.88 21.25
N ASN A 131 -20.44 12.14 22.10
CA ASN A 131 -20.93 11.62 23.38
C ASN A 131 -20.31 12.35 24.60
N ASN A 132 -19.81 13.58 24.45
CA ASN A 132 -19.39 14.39 25.59
C ASN A 132 -20.58 15.22 26.12
N PRO A 133 -21.19 14.88 27.28
CA PRO A 133 -22.39 15.55 27.80
C PRO A 133 -22.08 16.82 28.63
N TYR A 134 -21.03 17.57 28.28
CA TYR A 134 -20.70 18.85 28.94
C TYR A 134 -20.80 20.01 27.96
#